data_AF-A0A1Z4J9A4-F1
#
_entry.id   AF-A0A1Z4J9A4-F1
#
_cell.length_a   1.000
_cell.length_b   1.000
_cell.length_c   1.000
_cell.angle_alpha   90.00
_cell.angle_beta   90.00
_cell.angle_gamma   90.00
#
_symmetry.space_group_name_H-M   'P 1'
#
loop_
_entity.id
_entity.type
_entity.pdbx_description
1 polymer ?
#
loop_
_entity_poly.entity_id
_entity_poly.type
_entity_poly.pdbx_seq_one_letter_code
_entity_poly.pdbx_strand_id
1 'polypeptide(L)'
;MNGFRIILVALVLLLNLVGASPAWADPPKLTGTPEYAEVTQAIANLIQAKASPEESDLTPVEIEQKLGALNLQKYILETASHYSQCRNSTGSTIAVFAHKAKKAPQSPSVLYYLANGEITEDEWSCDGVYLPTGTKLAGLSEVTEPTVAQFVSGTRLNATVNAQGELEFNLAPSKFAKSSDGVLPIPDLTVATIQASLPNAPIED
;
A
#
# COMPACT_ATOMS: atom_id res chain seq x y z
N MET A 1 -19.49 55.61 3.72
CA MET A 1 -20.44 54.48 3.91
C MET A 1 -19.90 53.11 3.49
N ASN A 2 -18.65 52.96 3.02
CA ASN A 2 -18.15 51.68 2.49
C ASN A 2 -17.26 50.88 3.47
N GLY A 3 -16.61 51.51 4.46
CA GLY A 3 -15.71 50.80 5.39
C GLY A 3 -16.45 49.90 6.39
N PHE A 4 -17.58 50.37 6.95
CA PHE A 4 -18.36 49.59 7.93
C PHE A 4 -18.93 48.29 7.33
N ARG A 5 -19.36 48.32 6.06
CA ARG A 5 -19.87 47.14 5.35
C ARG A 5 -18.77 46.10 5.10
N ILE A 6 -17.57 46.55 4.74
CA ILE A 6 -16.42 45.67 4.53
C ILE A 6 -16.01 44.99 5.84
N ILE A 7 -15.96 45.75 6.94
CA ILE A 7 -15.65 45.22 8.27
C ILE A 7 -16.70 44.17 8.68
N LEU A 8 -17.98 44.44 8.45
CA LEU A 8 -19.05 43.54 8.84
C LEU A 8 -19.02 42.23 8.03
N VAL A 9 -18.73 42.31 6.73
CA VAL A 9 -18.55 41.12 5.87
C VAL A 9 -17.31 40.31 6.31
N ALA A 10 -16.19 40.97 6.60
CA ALA A 10 -14.98 40.31 7.07
C ALA A 10 -15.20 39.61 8.43
N LEU A 11 -15.95 40.25 9.33
CA LEU A 11 -16.25 39.70 10.66
C LEU A 11 -17.18 38.48 10.57
N VAL A 12 -18.17 38.51 9.66
CA VAL A 12 -19.03 37.36 9.36
C VAL A 12 -18.22 36.21 8.76
N LEU A 13 -17.27 36.49 7.85
CA LEU A 13 -16.39 35.47 7.28
C LEU A 13 -15.49 34.83 8.35
N LEU A 14 -14.86 35.63 9.21
CA LEU A 14 -14.01 35.12 10.29
C LEU A 14 -14.81 34.31 11.32
N LEU A 15 -16.03 34.73 11.67
CA LEU A 15 -16.90 33.98 12.56
C LEU A 15 -17.29 32.60 11.97
N ASN A 16 -17.48 32.51 10.65
CA ASN A 16 -17.73 31.24 9.98
C ASN A 16 -16.47 30.35 9.91
N LEU A 17 -15.29 30.93 9.75
CA LEU A 17 -14.02 30.18 9.74
C LEU A 17 -13.64 29.62 11.12
N VAL A 18 -14.05 30.26 12.23
CA VAL A 18 -13.77 29.75 13.59
C VAL A 18 -14.66 28.56 13.95
N GLY A 19 -15.84 28.42 13.31
CA GLY A 19 -16.78 27.31 13.53
C GLY A 19 -16.69 26.17 12.53
N ALA A 20 -16.10 26.40 11.35
CA ALA A 20 -15.82 25.35 10.39
C ALA A 20 -14.55 24.61 10.82
N SER A 21 -14.72 23.45 11.47
CA SER A 21 -13.63 22.48 11.59
C SER A 21 -13.05 22.28 10.19
N PRO A 22 -11.72 22.32 10.01
CA PRO A 22 -11.17 22.01 8.70
C PRO A 22 -11.68 20.61 8.32
N ALA A 23 -12.05 20.42 7.06
CA ALA A 23 -12.54 19.15 6.54
C ALA A 23 -11.41 18.12 6.54
N TRP A 24 -11.00 17.70 7.73
CA TRP A 24 -10.05 16.64 7.96
C TRP A 24 -10.90 15.38 7.98
N ALA A 25 -10.91 14.65 6.87
CA ALA A 25 -11.44 13.30 6.87
C ALA A 25 -10.74 12.52 7.99
N ASP A 26 -11.50 11.83 8.83
CA ASP A 26 -10.91 11.00 9.89
C ASP A 26 -9.92 10.02 9.24
N PRO A 27 -8.70 9.89 9.79
CA PRO A 27 -7.73 8.94 9.27
C PRO A 27 -8.29 7.52 9.34
N PRO A 28 -7.85 6.61 8.45
CA PRO A 28 -8.33 5.25 8.46
C PRO A 28 -7.98 4.55 9.78
N LYS A 29 -8.95 3.81 10.34
CA LYS A 29 -8.75 3.04 11.58
C LYS A 29 -8.10 1.69 11.28
N LEU A 30 -6.84 1.70 10.85
CA LEU A 30 -6.12 0.50 10.43
C LEU A 30 -5.77 -0.45 11.58
N THR A 31 -5.66 0.06 12.81
CA THR A 31 -5.45 -0.77 14.02
C THR A 31 -6.65 -1.68 14.36
N GLY A 32 -7.82 -1.42 13.77
CA GLY A 32 -9.01 -2.27 13.91
C GLY A 32 -9.11 -3.39 12.87
N THR A 33 -8.09 -3.55 12.01
CA THR A 33 -8.13 -4.52 10.89
C THR A 33 -7.58 -5.89 11.30
N PRO A 34 -7.98 -6.98 10.59
CA PRO A 34 -7.35 -8.29 10.75
C PRO A 34 -5.83 -8.26 10.51
N GLU A 35 -5.37 -7.45 9.56
CA GLU A 35 -3.95 -7.30 9.24
C GLU A 35 -3.13 -6.77 10.44
N TYR A 36 -3.66 -5.81 11.21
CA TYR A 36 -3.00 -5.35 12.44
C TYR A 36 -2.88 -6.44 13.51
N ALA A 37 -3.92 -7.26 13.65
CA ALA A 37 -3.91 -8.39 14.57
C ALA A 37 -2.87 -9.45 14.14
N GLU A 38 -2.80 -9.76 12.84
CA GLU A 38 -1.81 -10.69 12.27
C GLU A 38 -0.37 -10.23 12.52
N VAL A 39 -0.06 -8.97 12.21
CA VAL A 39 1.29 -8.40 12.43
C VAL A 39 1.65 -8.42 13.92
N THR A 40 0.72 -8.01 14.79
CA THR A 40 0.97 -7.99 16.24
C THR A 40 1.19 -9.39 16.79
N GLN A 41 0.42 -10.38 16.34
CA GLN A 41 0.61 -11.77 16.74
C GLN A 41 1.94 -12.33 16.23
N ALA A 42 2.33 -12.02 14.99
CA ALA A 42 3.60 -12.47 14.43
C ALA A 42 4.81 -11.91 15.21
N ILE A 43 4.74 -10.64 15.64
CA ILE A 43 5.74 -10.03 16.52
C ILE A 43 5.82 -10.77 17.86
N ALA A 44 4.67 -11.03 18.50
CA ALA A 44 4.62 -11.75 19.77
C ALA A 44 5.25 -13.15 19.65
N ASN A 45 4.94 -13.88 18.58
CA ASN A 45 5.50 -15.20 18.31
C ASN A 45 7.03 -15.17 18.15
N LEU A 46 7.57 -14.16 17.44
CA LEU A 46 9.03 -14.02 17.28
C LEU A 46 9.73 -13.60 18.56
N ILE A 47 9.10 -12.78 19.41
CA ILE A 47 9.62 -12.45 20.74
C ILE A 47 9.70 -13.72 21.60
N GLN A 48 8.69 -14.59 21.53
CA GLN A 48 8.71 -15.88 22.21
C GLN A 48 9.81 -16.80 21.67
N ALA A 49 9.94 -16.92 20.34
CA ALA A 49 11.00 -17.71 19.71
C ALA A 49 12.41 -17.20 20.09
N LYS A 50 12.58 -15.88 20.25
CA LYS A 50 13.82 -15.27 20.76
C LYS A 50 14.13 -15.66 22.21
N ALA A 51 13.09 -15.81 23.03
CA ALA A 51 13.21 -16.18 24.44
C ALA A 51 13.46 -17.69 24.65
N SER A 52 13.06 -18.52 23.68
CA SER A 52 13.27 -19.98 23.67
C SER A 52 13.96 -20.44 22.37
N PRO A 53 15.25 -20.12 22.16
CA PRO A 53 15.94 -20.41 20.88
C PRO A 53 16.00 -21.90 20.53
N GLU A 54 16.05 -22.78 21.53
CA GLU A 54 16.05 -24.23 21.36
C GLU A 54 14.77 -24.82 20.73
N GLU A 55 13.66 -24.07 20.71
CA GLU A 55 12.38 -24.47 20.13
C GLU A 55 12.12 -23.82 18.76
N SER A 56 13.06 -23.02 18.26
CA SER A 56 12.93 -22.22 17.03
C SER A 56 13.88 -22.70 15.94
N ASP A 57 13.35 -22.93 14.75
CA ASP A 57 14.17 -23.22 13.55
C ASP A 57 14.89 -21.97 13.00
N LEU A 58 14.62 -20.79 13.57
CA LEU A 58 15.22 -19.52 13.14
C LEU A 58 16.47 -19.19 13.94
N THR A 59 17.49 -18.72 13.23
CA THR A 59 18.68 -18.14 13.85
C THR A 59 18.35 -16.79 14.52
N PRO A 60 19.14 -16.35 15.53
CA PRO A 60 18.94 -15.04 16.14
C PRO A 60 18.94 -13.88 15.14
N VAL A 61 19.77 -13.96 14.09
CA VAL A 61 19.85 -12.93 13.05
C VAL A 61 18.57 -12.87 12.22
N GLU A 62 18.01 -14.02 11.84
CA GLU A 62 16.75 -14.09 11.11
C GLU A 62 15.57 -13.59 11.95
N ILE A 63 15.56 -13.88 13.26
CA ILE A 63 14.55 -13.36 14.18
C ILE A 63 14.59 -11.83 14.23
N GLU A 64 15.78 -11.23 14.40
CA GLU A 64 15.93 -9.77 14.42
C GLU A 64 15.50 -9.12 13.09
N GLN A 65 15.88 -9.71 11.96
CA GLN A 65 15.48 -9.22 10.64
C GLN A 65 13.97 -9.24 10.47
N LYS A 66 13.31 -10.36 10.83
CA LYS A 66 11.84 -10.48 10.76
C LYS A 66 11.14 -9.54 11.74
N LEU A 67 11.66 -9.37 12.95
CA LEU A 67 11.14 -8.40 13.92
C LEU A 67 11.25 -6.97 13.40
N GLY A 68 12.38 -6.60 12.79
CA GLY A 68 12.56 -5.27 12.18
C GLY A 68 11.51 -5.00 11.09
N ALA A 69 11.30 -5.97 10.19
CA ALA A 69 10.30 -5.85 9.13
C ALA A 69 8.87 -5.74 9.67
N LEU A 70 8.49 -6.58 10.64
CA LEU A 70 7.16 -6.56 11.23
C LEU A 70 6.90 -5.31 12.08
N ASN A 71 7.90 -4.81 12.80
CA ASN A 71 7.76 -3.55 13.54
C ASN A 71 7.57 -2.35 12.62
N LEU A 72 8.23 -2.33 11.45
CA LEU A 72 7.98 -1.32 10.43
C LEU A 72 6.53 -1.41 9.91
N GLN A 73 6.06 -2.62 9.62
CA GLN A 73 4.67 -2.85 9.19
C GLN A 73 3.66 -2.38 10.26
N LYS A 74 3.89 -2.73 11.53
CA LYS A 74 3.07 -2.30 12.66
C LYS A 74 3.06 -0.78 12.78
N TYR A 75 4.23 -0.14 12.68
CA TYR A 75 4.37 1.31 12.73
C TYR A 75 3.54 1.99 11.63
N ILE A 76 3.57 1.48 10.40
CA ILE A 76 2.74 2.00 9.29
C ILE A 76 1.25 1.91 9.65
N LEU A 77 0.78 0.74 10.11
CA LEU A 77 -0.62 0.52 10.50
C LEU A 77 -1.08 1.42 11.67
N GLU A 78 -0.18 1.79 12.58
CA GLU A 78 -0.50 2.65 13.72
C GLU A 78 -0.48 4.15 13.39
N THR A 79 0.25 4.55 12.35
CA THR A 79 0.56 5.97 12.10
C THR A 79 0.05 6.50 10.77
N ALA A 80 -0.39 5.64 9.86
CA ALA A 80 -0.87 6.07 8.55
C ALA A 80 -2.11 6.98 8.67
N SER A 81 -2.03 8.13 8.02
CA SER A 81 -3.14 9.08 7.91
C SER A 81 -4.03 8.86 6.69
N HIS A 82 -3.62 7.97 5.78
CA HIS A 82 -4.30 7.67 4.52
C HIS A 82 -4.34 6.16 4.27
N TYR A 83 -5.22 5.72 3.36
CA TYR A 83 -5.18 4.37 2.83
C TYR A 83 -3.93 4.15 1.97
N SER A 84 -3.68 2.89 1.59
CA SER A 84 -2.50 2.59 0.79
C SER A 84 -2.57 3.24 -0.59
N GLN A 85 -1.45 3.81 -1.04
CA GLN A 85 -1.32 4.36 -2.38
C GLN A 85 -0.17 3.69 -3.12
N CYS A 86 -0.35 3.46 -4.42
CA CYS A 86 0.71 3.00 -5.30
C CYS A 86 1.08 4.10 -6.29
N ARG A 87 2.36 4.48 -6.31
CA ARG A 87 2.95 5.34 -7.33
C ARG A 87 3.77 4.48 -8.29
N ASN A 88 3.59 4.75 -9.58
CA ASN A 88 4.37 4.13 -10.64
C ASN A 88 5.42 5.10 -11.18
N SER A 89 6.69 4.78 -10.96
CA SER A 89 7.85 5.52 -11.48
C SER A 89 8.77 4.62 -12.31
N THR A 90 8.20 3.60 -12.97
CA THR A 90 8.95 2.54 -13.67
C THR A 90 9.31 2.88 -15.12
N GLY A 91 8.74 3.93 -15.68
CA GLY A 91 8.86 4.28 -17.11
C GLY A 91 7.87 3.54 -18.02
N SER A 92 6.97 2.71 -17.50
CA SER A 92 5.94 1.99 -18.26
C SER A 92 4.68 1.78 -17.44
N THR A 93 3.56 1.39 -18.05
CA THR A 93 2.35 1.00 -17.32
C THR A 93 2.62 -0.26 -16.48
N ILE A 94 2.14 -0.27 -15.23
CA ILE A 94 2.15 -1.45 -14.36
C ILE A 94 0.72 -1.87 -14.01
N ALA A 95 0.55 -3.10 -13.53
CA ALA A 95 -0.73 -3.55 -13.01
C ALA A 95 -0.71 -3.57 -11.47
N VAL A 96 -1.77 -3.06 -10.86
CA VAL A 96 -1.92 -2.96 -9.40
C VAL A 96 -3.26 -3.54 -8.98
N PHE A 97 -3.28 -4.18 -7.82
CA PHE A 97 -4.51 -4.60 -7.16
C PHE A 97 -4.94 -3.49 -6.21
N ALA A 98 -6.20 -3.05 -6.32
CA ALA A 98 -6.74 -2.01 -5.47
C ALA A 98 -8.24 -2.21 -5.23
N HIS A 99 -8.75 -1.64 -4.14
CA HIS A 99 -10.16 -1.59 -3.83
C HIS A 99 -10.59 -0.22 -3.31
N LYS A 100 -11.88 0.09 -3.39
CA LYS A 100 -12.42 1.35 -2.86
C LYS A 100 -12.49 1.29 -1.33
N ALA A 101 -11.68 2.11 -0.66
CA ALA A 101 -11.46 2.02 0.78
C ALA A 101 -12.69 2.41 1.62
N LYS A 102 -13.45 3.41 1.15
CA LYS A 102 -14.64 3.92 1.87
C LYS A 102 -15.88 3.00 1.79
N LYS A 103 -15.89 1.98 0.92
CA LYS A 103 -17.01 1.04 0.78
C LYS A 103 -16.68 -0.30 1.42
N ALA A 104 -16.67 -0.33 2.75
CA ALA A 104 -16.47 -1.50 3.60
C ALA A 104 -15.14 -2.27 3.38
N PRO A 105 -14.55 -2.86 4.44
CA PRO A 105 -13.37 -3.72 4.35
C PRO A 105 -13.59 -5.05 3.58
N GLN A 106 -14.67 -5.16 2.81
CA GLN A 106 -15.04 -6.35 2.02
C GLN A 106 -15.19 -6.06 0.52
N SER A 107 -14.87 -4.86 0.05
CA SER A 107 -14.77 -4.64 -1.40
C SER A 107 -13.67 -5.53 -1.96
N PRO A 108 -13.94 -6.37 -2.97
CA PRO A 108 -12.92 -7.24 -3.53
C PRO A 108 -11.82 -6.39 -4.15
N SER A 109 -10.58 -6.82 -3.98
CA SER A 109 -9.45 -6.24 -4.70
C SER A 109 -9.55 -6.58 -6.18
N VAL A 110 -9.39 -5.58 -7.04
CA VAL A 110 -9.51 -5.72 -8.50
C VAL A 110 -8.22 -5.22 -9.15
N LEU A 111 -7.89 -5.82 -10.30
CA LEU A 111 -6.74 -5.42 -11.10
C LEU A 111 -7.01 -4.12 -11.88
N TYR A 112 -6.10 -3.17 -11.78
CA TYR A 112 -6.06 -1.91 -12.52
C TYR A 112 -4.72 -1.73 -13.21
N TYR A 113 -4.69 -0.90 -14.24
CA TYR A 113 -3.48 -0.50 -14.97
C TYR A 113 -3.13 0.95 -14.61
N LEU A 114 -1.99 1.13 -13.97
CA LEU A 114 -1.48 2.43 -13.50
C LEU A 114 -0.40 2.93 -14.45
N ALA A 115 -0.64 4.08 -15.08
CA ALA A 115 0.31 4.67 -16.02
C ALA A 115 1.60 5.11 -15.30
N ASN A 116 2.69 5.29 -16.07
CA ASN A 116 3.91 5.85 -15.53
C ASN A 116 3.72 7.31 -15.10
N GLY A 117 4.28 7.67 -13.94
CA GLY A 117 4.17 8.99 -13.33
C GLY A 117 2.98 9.13 -12.37
N GLU A 118 2.01 8.23 -12.46
CA GLU A 118 0.74 8.33 -11.74
C GLU A 118 0.79 7.72 -10.33
N ILE A 119 -0.13 8.17 -9.49
CA ILE A 119 -0.40 7.65 -8.15
C ILE A 119 -1.90 7.37 -7.99
N THR A 120 -2.24 6.28 -7.30
CA THR A 120 -3.65 5.94 -7.04
C THR A 120 -4.33 6.96 -6.11
N GLU A 121 -5.59 7.28 -6.37
CA GLU A 121 -6.44 8.15 -5.53
C GLU A 121 -6.46 7.77 -4.04
N ASP A 122 -6.59 8.76 -3.15
CA ASP A 122 -6.66 8.59 -1.70
C ASP A 122 -7.96 7.91 -1.19
N GLU A 123 -9.02 7.90 -2.00
CA GLU A 123 -10.25 7.14 -1.73
C GLU A 123 -10.13 5.64 -2.00
N TRP A 124 -9.04 5.23 -2.63
CA TRP A 124 -8.71 3.86 -2.95
C TRP A 124 -7.57 3.36 -2.07
N SER A 125 -7.56 2.05 -1.83
CA SER A 125 -6.47 1.38 -1.15
C SER A 125 -5.79 0.46 -2.16
N CYS A 126 -4.52 0.74 -2.45
CA CYS A 126 -3.67 -0.16 -3.21
C CYS A 126 -3.23 -1.33 -2.33
N ASP A 127 -3.63 -2.54 -2.73
CA ASP A 127 -3.37 -3.77 -1.98
C ASP A 127 -2.06 -4.44 -2.41
N GLY A 128 -1.58 -4.16 -3.63
CA GLY A 128 -0.32 -4.70 -4.11
C GLY A 128 -0.05 -4.45 -5.59
N VAL A 129 1.16 -4.83 -6.01
CA VAL A 129 1.60 -4.76 -7.41
C VAL A 129 1.57 -6.16 -8.02
N TYR A 130 0.94 -6.28 -9.18
CA TYR A 130 0.93 -7.53 -9.93
C TYR A 130 2.27 -7.73 -10.64
N LEU A 131 2.83 -8.92 -10.47
CA LEU A 131 4.09 -9.37 -11.02
C LEU A 131 3.80 -10.52 -12.01
N PRO A 132 3.83 -10.26 -13.32
CA PRO A 132 3.75 -11.33 -14.31
C PRO A 132 4.96 -12.26 -14.21
N THR A 133 4.82 -13.49 -14.71
CA THR A 133 5.94 -14.42 -14.87
C THR A 133 7.10 -13.78 -15.66
N GLY A 134 8.33 -14.02 -15.22
CA GLY A 134 9.54 -13.42 -15.76
C GLY A 134 9.88 -12.04 -15.20
N THR A 135 9.07 -11.50 -14.28
CA THR A 135 9.38 -10.25 -13.60
C THR A 135 10.63 -10.42 -12.73
N LYS A 136 11.60 -9.54 -12.92
CA LYS A 136 12.77 -9.43 -12.05
C LYS A 136 12.52 -8.38 -10.99
N LEU A 137 12.51 -8.79 -9.73
CA LEU A 137 12.33 -7.92 -8.57
C LEU A 137 13.66 -7.82 -7.83
N ALA A 138 14.12 -6.60 -7.57
CA ALA A 138 15.40 -6.34 -6.94
C ALA A 138 15.51 -7.09 -5.60
N GLY A 139 16.62 -7.80 -5.41
CA GLY A 139 16.87 -8.59 -4.19
C GLY A 139 16.11 -9.92 -4.11
N LEU A 140 15.36 -10.30 -5.15
CA LEU A 140 14.62 -11.56 -5.20
C LEU A 140 14.91 -12.32 -6.51
N SER A 141 14.61 -13.62 -6.49
CA SER A 141 14.66 -14.44 -7.71
C SER A 141 13.55 -14.04 -8.67
N GLU A 142 13.74 -14.34 -9.96
CA GLU A 142 12.75 -14.09 -11.00
C GLU A 142 11.42 -14.78 -10.66
N VAL A 143 10.31 -14.07 -10.89
CA VAL A 143 8.96 -14.55 -10.61
C VAL A 143 8.60 -15.66 -11.59
N THR A 144 8.38 -16.87 -11.09
CA THR A 144 8.10 -18.07 -11.91
C THR A 144 6.62 -18.32 -12.18
N GLU A 145 5.73 -17.64 -11.47
CA GLU A 145 4.28 -17.72 -11.65
C GLU A 145 3.62 -16.36 -11.34
N PRO A 146 2.46 -16.03 -11.93
CA PRO A 146 1.76 -14.78 -11.65
C PRO A 146 1.54 -14.56 -10.15
N THR A 147 2.06 -13.46 -9.65
CA THR A 147 2.13 -13.18 -8.21
C THR A 147 1.73 -11.74 -7.93
N VAL A 148 1.18 -11.45 -6.76
CA VAL A 148 0.95 -10.09 -6.26
C VAL A 148 1.89 -9.84 -5.09
N ALA A 149 2.77 -8.85 -5.23
CA ALA A 149 3.52 -8.31 -4.10
C ALA A 149 2.60 -7.40 -3.29
N GLN A 150 2.19 -7.84 -2.10
CA GLN A 150 1.26 -7.10 -1.26
C GLN A 150 2.02 -6.31 -0.19
N PHE A 151 1.40 -5.22 0.27
CA PHE A 151 1.94 -4.34 1.30
C PHE A 151 0.88 -4.11 2.36
N VAL A 152 1.31 -3.73 3.56
CA VAL A 152 0.36 -3.42 4.63
C VAL A 152 -0.45 -2.17 4.30
N SER A 153 -1.68 -2.14 4.77
CA SER A 153 -2.57 -0.99 4.64
C SER A 153 -1.91 0.29 5.16
N GLY A 154 -2.14 1.43 4.49
CA GLY A 154 -1.55 2.72 4.84
C GLY A 154 -0.16 2.96 4.24
N THR A 155 0.34 2.04 3.43
CA THR A 155 1.64 2.16 2.76
C THR A 155 1.58 3.15 1.59
N ARG A 156 2.59 4.01 1.45
CA ARG A 156 2.84 4.80 0.23
C ARG A 156 3.94 4.11 -0.58
N LEU A 157 3.51 3.21 -1.46
CA LEU A 157 4.41 2.45 -2.32
C LEU A 157 4.89 3.31 -3.49
N ASN A 158 6.18 3.22 -3.80
CA ASN A 158 6.73 3.70 -5.05
C ASN A 158 7.44 2.55 -5.76
N ALA A 159 6.94 2.20 -6.95
CA ALA A 159 7.56 1.22 -7.82
C ALA A 159 8.50 1.94 -8.81
N THR A 160 9.76 1.51 -8.85
CA THR A 160 10.80 2.05 -9.73
C THR A 160 11.49 0.92 -10.50
N VAL A 161 12.31 1.26 -11.49
CA VAL A 161 13.20 0.30 -12.14
C VAL A 161 14.65 0.71 -11.85
N ASN A 162 15.47 -0.22 -11.39
CA ASN A 162 16.87 0.03 -11.07
C ASN A 162 17.76 0.01 -12.34
N ALA A 163 19.06 0.27 -12.18
CA ALA A 163 20.00 0.31 -13.31
C ALA A 163 20.15 -1.03 -14.06
N GLN A 164 19.76 -2.14 -13.43
CA GLN A 164 19.78 -3.49 -13.99
C GLN A 164 18.48 -3.84 -14.72
N GLY A 165 17.50 -2.93 -14.75
CA GLY A 165 16.19 -3.18 -15.35
C GLY A 165 15.26 -4.01 -14.46
N GLU A 166 15.56 -4.14 -13.17
CA GLU A 166 14.74 -4.86 -12.20
C GLU A 166 13.74 -3.91 -11.56
N LEU A 167 12.52 -4.40 -11.32
CA LEU A 167 11.53 -3.69 -10.53
C LEU A 167 12.06 -3.53 -9.09
N GLU A 168 11.87 -2.37 -8.49
CA GLU A 168 12.29 -2.08 -7.13
C GLU A 168 11.15 -1.35 -6.40
N PHE A 169 10.98 -1.67 -5.12
CA PHE A 169 10.02 -1.02 -4.25
C PHE A 169 10.75 -0.28 -3.14
N ASN A 170 10.24 0.88 -2.74
CA ASN A 170 10.75 1.63 -1.59
C ASN A 170 10.54 0.91 -0.24
N LEU A 171 9.70 -0.12 -0.21
CA LEU A 171 9.39 -0.95 0.95
C LEU A 171 9.35 -2.42 0.53
N ALA A 172 9.75 -3.32 1.43
CA ALA A 172 9.64 -4.74 1.19
C ALA A 172 8.16 -5.18 1.21
N PRO A 173 7.72 -6.06 0.30
CA PRO A 173 6.38 -6.65 0.36
C PRO A 173 6.15 -7.39 1.69
N SER A 174 4.96 -7.25 2.27
CA SER A 174 4.56 -7.96 3.48
C SER A 174 4.26 -9.43 3.20
N LYS A 175 3.76 -9.73 2.00
CA LYS A 175 3.45 -11.08 1.52
C LYS A 175 3.44 -11.12 -0.01
N PHE A 176 3.60 -12.32 -0.54
CA PHE A 176 3.41 -12.62 -1.96
C PHE A 176 2.21 -13.54 -2.09
N ALA A 177 1.15 -13.09 -2.76
CA ALA A 177 0.00 -13.93 -3.09
C ALA A 177 0.18 -14.51 -4.48
N LYS A 178 0.22 -15.83 -4.60
CA LYS A 178 0.41 -16.52 -5.87
C LYS A 178 -0.94 -16.92 -6.45
N SER A 179 -1.01 -17.06 -7.78
CA SER A 179 -2.21 -17.55 -8.43
C SER A 179 -2.65 -18.94 -7.93
N SER A 180 -1.71 -19.78 -7.47
CA SER A 180 -1.98 -21.10 -6.89
C SER A 180 -2.71 -21.09 -5.56
N ASP A 181 -2.66 -19.96 -4.83
CA ASP A 181 -3.17 -19.89 -3.45
C ASP A 181 -4.70 -19.76 -3.41
N GLY A 182 -5.33 -19.38 -4.52
CA GLY A 182 -6.78 -19.23 -4.66
C GLY A 182 -7.38 -18.05 -3.87
N VAL A 183 -6.56 -17.24 -3.22
CA VAL A 183 -6.99 -16.11 -2.37
C VAL A 183 -7.44 -14.89 -3.19
N LEU A 184 -6.77 -14.64 -4.32
CA LEU A 184 -7.08 -13.54 -5.24
C LEU A 184 -7.28 -14.09 -6.66
N PRO A 185 -8.20 -13.51 -7.46
CA PRO A 185 -8.36 -13.88 -8.87
C PRO A 185 -7.22 -13.27 -9.70
N ILE A 186 -6.03 -13.87 -9.60
CA ILE A 186 -4.80 -13.41 -10.27
C ILE A 186 -4.82 -13.93 -11.72
N PRO A 187 -4.89 -13.05 -12.74
CA PRO A 187 -4.88 -13.50 -14.12
C PRO A 187 -3.47 -13.87 -14.58
N ASP A 188 -3.38 -14.66 -15.64
CA ASP A 188 -2.12 -14.95 -16.34
C ASP A 188 -1.91 -13.93 -17.47
N LEU A 189 -1.19 -12.86 -17.17
CA LEU A 189 -0.88 -11.76 -18.09
C LEU A 189 0.63 -11.68 -18.31
N THR A 190 1.02 -11.22 -19.49
CA THR A 190 2.43 -10.94 -19.79
C THR A 190 2.78 -9.49 -19.49
N VAL A 191 4.07 -9.20 -19.31
CA VAL A 191 4.59 -7.82 -19.21
C VAL A 191 4.13 -6.97 -20.41
N ALA A 192 4.23 -7.50 -21.63
CA ALA A 192 3.84 -6.79 -22.85
C ALA A 192 2.35 -6.46 -22.89
N THR A 193 1.50 -7.38 -22.41
CA THR A 193 0.05 -7.15 -22.30
C THR A 193 -0.24 -5.98 -21.36
N ILE A 194 0.41 -5.94 -20.18
CA ILE A 194 0.22 -4.87 -19.20
C ILE A 194 0.69 -3.52 -19.74
N GLN A 195 1.86 -3.50 -20.40
CA GLN A 195 2.43 -2.27 -20.96
C GLN A 195 1.59 -1.70 -22.11
N ALA A 196 0.90 -2.56 -22.86
CA ALA A 196 -0.02 -2.15 -23.92
C ALA A 196 -1.43 -1.81 -23.43
N SER A 197 -1.78 -2.13 -22.17
CA SER A 197 -3.09 -1.83 -21.61
C SER A 197 -3.31 -0.33 -21.48
N LEU A 198 -4.54 0.11 -21.78
CA LEU A 198 -4.96 1.47 -21.49
C LEU A 198 -5.03 1.67 -19.97
N PRO A 199 -4.34 2.68 -19.40
CA PRO A 199 -4.43 2.99 -17.99
C PRO A 199 -5.88 3.25 -17.57
N ASN A 200 -6.28 2.65 -16.45
CA ASN A 200 -7.63 2.74 -15.92
C ASN A 200 -7.67 2.77 -14.38
N ALA A 201 -6.50 2.82 -13.73
CA ALA A 201 -6.43 3.03 -12.29
C ALA A 201 -7.08 4.38 -11.92
N PRO A 202 -7.78 4.45 -10.79
CA PRO A 202 -8.23 5.72 -10.23
C PRO A 202 -6.99 6.51 -9.78
N ILE A 203 -6.79 7.74 -10.29
CA ILE A 203 -5.59 8.57 -10.07
C ILE A 203 -5.90 9.90 -9.39
N GLU A 204 -5.00 10.40 -8.54
CA GLU A 204 -5.13 11.76 -8.01
C GLU A 204 -4.98 12.78 -9.15
N ASP A 205 -5.97 13.66 -9.33
CA ASP A 205 -5.96 14.77 -10.30
C ASP A 205 -4.93 15.87 -9.96
#